data_AF-A0A2H3TG53-F1
#
_entry.id   AF-A0A2H3TG53-F1
#
_cell.length_a   1.000
_cell.length_b   1.000
_cell.length_c   1.000
_cell.angle_alpha   90.00
_cell.angle_beta   90.00
_cell.angle_gamma   90.00
#
_symmetry.space_group_name_H-M   'P 1'
#
loop_
_entity.id
_entity.type
_entity.pdbx_description
1 polymer ?
#
loop_
_entity_poly.entity_id
_entity_poly.type
_entity_poly.pdbx_seq_one_letter_code
_entity_poly.pdbx_strand_id
1 'polypeptide(L)'
;MSSSLLIRSTHVSHDKEVFIDGTVFPSDAFTFSPQLSYTPLDGTYIKVPPLCHAVLTGSKEDVQAILTDPERTEQFQRDLDYALFFANRSKDAVKAYLLSSAGANPGRPFSPNGLHGAASQGLQEQIGYYVLCRNVPVDVRDETLLTPIMYAMGLDSPHDWDTIKYLFKLGASPVAKVCDSGYTYAQIARKRGKEELAQKLETYKARVGPLCKKSVYCVEWKNPKKYTIPRIGVRYTHPEFPNEHWDDTSYQLVPGDDYLWEEANRMWNEERALRRLRKRLRRTCKSDK
;
A
#
# COMPACT_ATOMS: atom_id res chain seq x y z
N MET A 1 3.76 42.03 38.71
CA MET A 1 3.41 42.16 37.29
C MET A 1 3.91 40.93 36.57
N SER A 2 3.02 39.95 36.36
CA SER A 2 3.38 38.67 35.76
C SER A 2 3.23 38.79 34.25
N SER A 3 4.35 38.76 33.54
CA SER A 3 4.38 38.77 32.08
C SER A 3 3.80 37.46 31.56
N SER A 4 2.60 37.53 30.99
CA SER A 4 1.97 36.43 30.27
C SER A 4 2.76 36.17 28.99
N LEU A 5 3.53 35.08 28.98
CA LEU A 5 4.05 34.46 27.76
C LEU A 5 2.86 34.09 26.87
N LEU A 6 2.60 34.92 25.87
CA LEU A 6 1.74 34.58 24.74
C LEU A 6 2.39 33.43 23.97
N ILE A 7 2.00 32.20 24.31
CA ILE A 7 2.23 31.02 23.47
C ILE A 7 1.43 31.27 22.19
N ARG A 8 2.09 31.78 21.15
CA ARG A 8 1.54 31.81 19.80
C ARG A 8 1.42 30.37 19.34
N SER A 9 0.18 29.88 19.27
CA SER A 9 -0.15 28.66 18.52
C SER A 9 0.35 28.82 17.09
N THR A 10 1.38 28.07 16.72
CA THR A 10 1.99 28.09 15.37
C THR A 10 1.24 27.21 14.37
N HIS A 11 0.11 26.61 14.75
CA HIS A 11 -0.73 25.79 13.88
C HIS A 11 -1.69 26.63 13.01
N VAL A 12 -1.18 27.66 12.34
CA VAL A 12 -1.86 28.18 11.15
C VAL A 12 -1.30 27.41 9.96
N SER A 13 -1.99 26.33 9.56
CA SER A 13 -1.69 25.62 8.31
C SER A 13 -1.82 26.60 7.15
N HIS A 14 -0.71 27.07 6.62
CA HIS A 14 -0.71 27.80 5.37
C HIS A 14 -0.49 26.77 4.28
N ASP A 15 -1.59 26.15 3.84
CA ASP A 15 -1.55 25.25 2.69
C ASP A 15 -0.92 25.99 1.52
N LYS A 16 0.00 25.32 0.84
CA LYS A 16 0.73 25.86 -0.30
C LYS A 16 0.16 25.29 -1.57
N GLU A 17 0.03 26.13 -2.59
CA GLU A 17 -0.42 25.71 -3.90
C GLU A 17 0.74 25.13 -4.71
N VAL A 18 0.50 23.99 -5.36
CA VAL A 18 1.46 23.31 -6.24
C VAL A 18 0.75 22.91 -7.52
N PHE A 19 1.43 23.10 -8.65
CA PHE A 19 0.99 22.58 -9.95
C PHE A 19 1.64 21.22 -10.21
N ILE A 20 0.82 20.24 -10.60
CA ILE A 20 1.29 18.90 -10.97
C ILE A 20 0.73 18.57 -12.35
N ASP A 21 1.60 18.08 -13.24
CA ASP A 21 1.21 17.66 -14.59
C ASP A 21 0.17 16.52 -14.56
N GLY A 22 -0.79 16.62 -15.47
CA GLY A 22 -1.88 15.67 -15.63
C GLY A 22 -2.90 15.66 -14.49
N THR A 23 -3.76 14.65 -14.53
CA THR A 23 -4.79 14.41 -13.50
C THR A 23 -4.18 13.71 -12.29
N VAL A 24 -4.20 14.36 -11.12
CA VAL A 24 -3.69 13.79 -9.86
C VAL A 24 -4.69 12.79 -9.26
N PHE A 25 -5.93 13.20 -9.10
CA PHE A 25 -7.01 12.38 -8.56
C PHE A 25 -7.93 11.93 -9.70
N PRO A 26 -8.09 10.62 -9.94
CA PRO A 26 -8.92 10.15 -11.04
C PRO A 26 -10.35 10.69 -11.03
N SER A 27 -10.91 10.98 -9.86
CA SER A 27 -12.23 11.60 -9.67
C SER A 27 -12.39 12.89 -10.45
N ASP A 28 -11.34 13.70 -10.53
CA ASP A 28 -11.40 15.05 -11.12
C ASP A 28 -11.56 15.00 -12.64
N ALA A 29 -11.21 13.86 -13.24
CA ALA A 29 -11.38 13.62 -14.67
C ALA A 29 -12.70 12.90 -15.02
N PHE A 30 -13.54 12.56 -14.04
CA PHE A 30 -14.78 11.84 -14.29
C PHE A 30 -16.02 12.58 -13.80
N THR A 31 -17.04 12.62 -14.64
CA THR A 31 -18.41 12.92 -14.23
C THR A 31 -19.21 11.63 -14.27
N PHE A 32 -19.79 11.21 -13.16
CA PHE A 32 -20.51 9.93 -13.05
C PHE A 32 -22.02 10.05 -13.29
N SER A 33 -22.59 11.24 -13.12
CA SER A 33 -24.03 11.52 -13.22
C SER A 33 -24.28 12.81 -14.02
N PRO A 34 -25.29 12.88 -14.90
CA PRO A 34 -26.29 11.84 -15.20
C PRO A 34 -25.75 10.69 -16.09
N GLN A 35 -24.60 10.86 -16.70
CA GLN A 35 -23.93 9.85 -17.52
C GLN A 35 -22.43 9.89 -17.28
N LEU A 36 -21.78 8.72 -17.36
CA LEU A 36 -20.33 8.61 -17.28
C LEU A 36 -19.64 9.31 -18.45
N SER A 37 -18.89 10.36 -18.16
CA SER A 37 -17.97 11.04 -19.07
C SER A 37 -16.56 11.14 -18.48
N TYR A 38 -15.57 11.23 -19.36
CA TYR A 38 -14.16 11.35 -18.99
C TYR A 38 -13.56 12.57 -19.70
N THR A 39 -12.98 13.47 -18.90
CA THR A 39 -12.31 14.68 -19.36
C THR A 39 -11.02 14.84 -18.55
N PRO A 40 -9.88 14.30 -19.04
CA PRO A 40 -8.63 14.42 -18.32
C PRO A 40 -8.19 15.88 -18.22
N LEU A 41 -7.54 16.21 -17.10
CA LEU A 41 -6.87 17.49 -16.90
C LEU A 41 -5.43 17.40 -17.40
N ASP A 42 -4.99 18.43 -18.13
CA ASP A 42 -3.59 18.59 -18.54
C ASP A 42 -2.67 18.91 -17.35
N GLY A 43 -3.24 19.44 -16.27
CA GLY A 43 -2.55 19.69 -15.01
C GLY A 43 -3.53 19.96 -13.88
N THR A 44 -3.08 19.73 -12.65
CA THR A 44 -3.89 19.89 -11.43
C THR A 44 -3.21 20.88 -10.50
N TYR A 45 -3.92 21.95 -10.12
CA TYR A 45 -3.52 22.83 -9.03
C TYR A 45 -4.09 22.30 -7.72
N ILE A 46 -3.22 22.01 -6.76
CA ILE A 46 -3.62 21.47 -5.46
C ILE A 46 -3.05 22.33 -4.33
N LYS A 47 -3.87 22.55 -3.29
CA LYS A 47 -3.41 23.11 -2.03
C LYS A 47 -3.02 21.96 -1.10
N VAL A 48 -1.80 22.00 -0.62
CA VAL A 48 -1.24 20.91 0.18
C VAL A 48 -0.60 21.42 1.46
N PRO A 49 -0.64 20.62 2.56
CA PRO A 49 0.06 20.96 3.80
C PRO A 49 1.57 21.11 3.60
N PRO A 50 2.28 21.80 4.52
CA PRO A 50 3.72 22.04 4.41
C PRO A 50 4.58 20.79 4.16
N LEU A 51 4.25 19.66 4.81
CA LEU A 51 4.97 18.39 4.60
C LEU A 51 4.80 17.86 3.16
N CYS A 52 3.57 17.86 2.64
CA CYS A 52 3.30 17.46 1.26
C CYS A 52 3.98 18.39 0.25
N HIS A 53 3.98 19.70 0.51
CA HIS A 53 4.71 20.66 -0.33
C HIS A 53 6.22 20.37 -0.34
N ALA A 54 6.82 20.10 0.82
CA ALA A 54 8.24 19.72 0.91
C ALA A 54 8.52 18.41 0.16
N VAL A 55 7.60 17.45 0.19
CA VAL A 55 7.74 16.23 -0.61
C VAL A 55 7.72 16.52 -2.11
N LEU A 56 6.81 17.37 -2.58
CA LEU A 56 6.63 17.67 -3.99
C LEU A 56 7.74 18.56 -4.58
N THR A 57 8.26 19.52 -3.81
CA THR A 57 9.14 20.57 -4.33
C THR A 57 10.49 20.67 -3.63
N GLY A 58 10.62 20.12 -2.42
CA GLY A 58 11.80 20.24 -1.56
C GLY A 58 12.79 19.08 -1.70
N SER A 59 13.88 19.20 -0.94
CA SER A 59 14.90 18.16 -0.77
C SER A 59 14.47 17.10 0.26
N LYS A 60 15.26 16.03 0.41
CA LYS A 60 15.01 15.04 1.48
C LYS A 60 15.28 15.66 2.87
N GLU A 61 16.19 16.62 2.95
CA GLU A 61 16.54 17.35 4.17
C GLU A 61 15.37 18.21 4.66
N ASP A 62 14.64 18.85 3.74
CA ASP A 62 13.45 19.64 4.07
C ASP A 62 12.35 18.77 4.68
N VAL A 63 12.11 17.60 4.08
CA VAL A 63 11.16 16.61 4.61
C VAL A 63 11.63 16.15 6.00
N GLN A 64 12.91 15.81 6.16
CA GLN A 64 13.46 15.33 7.43
C GLN A 64 13.35 16.39 8.53
N ALA A 65 13.61 17.66 8.23
CA ALA A 65 13.46 18.76 9.18
C ALA A 65 12.02 18.87 9.71
N ILE A 66 11.01 18.74 8.83
CA ILE A 66 9.60 18.74 9.25
C ILE A 66 9.27 17.48 10.08
N LEU A 67 9.82 16.32 9.72
CA LEU A 67 9.57 15.07 10.45
C LEU A 67 10.21 15.03 11.86
N THR A 68 11.19 15.89 12.13
CA THR A 68 11.81 16.05 13.46
C THR A 68 10.96 16.83 14.46
N ASP A 69 9.83 17.40 14.03
CA ASP A 69 8.91 18.10 14.93
C ASP A 69 8.38 17.14 16.02
N PRO A 70 8.56 17.46 17.32
CA PRO A 70 8.10 16.61 18.41
C PRO A 70 6.56 16.55 18.53
N GLU A 71 5.83 17.54 18.00
CA GLU A 71 4.37 17.62 18.13
C GLU A 71 3.64 16.83 17.04
N ARG A 72 3.45 15.53 17.28
CA ARG A 72 2.68 14.66 16.39
C ARG A 72 1.18 14.72 16.70
N THR A 73 0.50 15.71 16.13
CA THR A 73 -0.97 15.81 16.18
C THR A 73 -1.63 14.79 15.23
N GLU A 74 -2.94 14.57 15.38
CA GLU A 74 -3.70 13.75 14.42
C GLU A 74 -3.64 14.34 13.01
N GLN A 75 -3.69 15.67 12.89
CA GLN A 75 -3.55 16.36 11.60
C GLN A 75 -2.18 16.09 10.99
N PHE A 76 -1.10 16.16 11.77
CA PHE A 76 0.24 15.84 11.28
C PHE A 76 0.31 14.39 10.75
N GLN A 77 -0.35 13.43 11.41
CA GLN A 77 -0.39 12.06 10.90
C GLN A 77 -1.18 11.95 9.58
N ARG A 78 -2.25 12.73 9.39
CA ARG A 78 -2.97 12.78 8.10
C ARG A 78 -2.08 13.36 7.00
N ASP A 79 -1.37 14.44 7.30
CA ASP A 79 -0.43 15.07 6.38
C ASP A 79 0.72 14.13 6.02
N LEU A 80 1.22 13.35 6.99
CA LEU A 80 2.27 12.34 6.80
C LEU A 80 1.82 11.21 5.85
N ASP A 81 0.60 10.74 6.00
CA ASP A 81 0.04 9.68 5.16
C ASP A 81 -0.22 10.18 3.74
N TYR A 82 -0.70 11.42 3.61
CA TYR A 82 -0.93 12.06 2.33
C TYR A 82 0.38 12.44 1.62
N ALA A 83 1.41 12.81 2.37
CA ALA A 83 2.75 13.02 1.86
C ALA A 83 3.33 11.72 1.26
N LEU A 84 3.03 10.55 1.85
CA LEU A 84 3.44 9.26 1.30
C LEU A 84 2.74 8.97 -0.05
N PHE A 85 1.48 9.38 -0.23
CA PHE A 85 0.83 9.32 -1.54
C PHE A 85 1.64 10.10 -2.59
N PHE A 86 2.01 11.34 -2.31
CA PHE A 86 2.78 12.17 -3.25
C PHE A 86 4.20 11.64 -3.49
N ALA A 87 4.89 11.16 -2.47
CA ALA A 87 6.24 10.60 -2.65
C ALA A 87 6.24 9.40 -3.60
N ASN A 88 5.27 8.49 -3.44
CA ASN A 88 5.11 7.36 -4.38
C ASN A 88 4.69 7.84 -5.77
N ARG A 89 3.76 8.80 -5.87
CA ARG A 89 3.33 9.36 -7.16
C ARG A 89 4.46 10.04 -7.92
N SER A 90 5.38 10.70 -7.24
CA SER A 90 6.57 11.31 -7.84
C SER A 90 7.71 10.32 -8.06
N LYS A 91 7.52 9.03 -7.77
CA LYS A 91 8.55 7.98 -7.82
C LYS A 91 9.80 8.30 -6.97
N ASP A 92 9.65 9.10 -5.92
CA ASP A 92 10.74 9.47 -5.02
C ASP A 92 10.85 8.43 -3.89
N ALA A 93 11.59 7.35 -4.18
CA ALA A 93 11.79 6.24 -3.26
C ALA A 93 12.44 6.67 -1.94
N VAL A 94 13.31 7.69 -1.95
CA VAL A 94 14.01 8.17 -0.76
C VAL A 94 13.02 8.86 0.18
N LYS A 95 12.19 9.78 -0.35
CA LYS A 95 11.15 10.43 0.46
C LYS A 95 10.09 9.43 0.91
N ALA A 96 9.68 8.50 0.05
CA ALA A 96 8.72 7.46 0.42
C ALA A 96 9.24 6.58 1.57
N TYR A 97 10.53 6.22 1.55
CA TYR A 97 11.18 5.49 2.64
C TYR A 97 11.24 6.31 3.93
N LEU A 98 11.61 7.59 3.86
CA LEU A 98 11.63 8.49 5.03
C LEU A 98 10.26 8.60 5.69
N LEU A 99 9.20 8.83 4.90
CA LEU A 99 7.82 8.96 5.40
C LEU A 99 7.32 7.64 6.00
N SER A 100 7.61 6.52 5.33
CA SER A 100 7.28 5.18 5.85
C SER A 100 7.98 4.90 7.18
N SER A 101 9.27 5.26 7.29
CA SER A 101 10.07 5.13 8.52
C SER A 101 9.56 6.04 9.63
N ALA A 102 9.03 7.21 9.27
CA ALA A 102 8.37 8.13 10.20
C ALA A 102 6.98 7.67 10.64
N GLY A 103 6.46 6.55 10.13
CA GLY A 103 5.19 5.97 10.55
C GLY A 103 3.99 6.34 9.67
N ALA A 104 4.22 6.77 8.43
CA ALA A 104 3.13 6.95 7.48
C ALA A 104 2.32 5.64 7.31
N ASN A 105 1.00 5.77 7.26
CA ASN A 105 0.06 4.69 6.97
C ASN A 105 -0.22 4.62 5.45
N PRO A 106 0.35 3.64 4.73
CA PRO A 106 0.14 3.50 3.29
C PRO A 106 -1.28 3.10 2.89
N GLY A 107 -2.14 2.77 3.86
CA GLY A 107 -3.50 2.29 3.65
C GLY A 107 -4.55 3.04 4.45
N ARG A 108 -4.34 4.34 4.75
CA ARG A 108 -5.37 5.14 5.42
C ARG A 108 -6.67 5.10 4.60
N PRO A 109 -7.80 4.65 5.18
CA PRO A 109 -9.07 4.65 4.47
C PRO A 109 -9.62 6.07 4.34
N PHE A 110 -10.41 6.30 3.29
CA PHE A 110 -11.07 7.59 3.00
C PHE A 110 -10.09 8.75 2.83
N SER A 111 -8.92 8.47 2.28
CA SER A 111 -7.89 9.45 1.95
C SER A 111 -6.98 8.89 0.84
N PRO A 112 -6.39 9.71 -0.05
CA PRO A 112 -5.41 9.22 -0.99
C PRO A 112 -4.18 8.83 -0.18
N ASN A 113 -3.67 7.63 -0.39
CA ASN A 113 -2.69 7.01 0.50
C ASN A 113 -1.53 6.40 -0.28
N GLY A 114 -0.54 5.88 0.42
CA GLY A 114 0.66 5.29 -0.19
C GLY A 114 0.35 4.25 -1.27
N LEU A 115 -0.66 3.39 -1.06
CA LEU A 115 -1.06 2.37 -2.03
C LEU A 115 -1.69 3.00 -3.30
N HIS A 116 -2.54 4.02 -3.17
CA HIS A 116 -3.05 4.78 -4.32
C HIS A 116 -1.92 5.43 -5.12
N GLY A 117 -0.96 6.07 -4.44
CA GLY A 117 0.18 6.73 -5.06
C GLY A 117 1.08 5.75 -5.80
N ALA A 118 1.40 4.61 -5.17
CA ALA A 118 2.21 3.56 -5.79
C ALA A 118 1.53 2.92 -7.01
N ALA A 119 0.22 2.68 -6.92
CA ALA A 119 -0.58 2.16 -8.04
C ALA A 119 -0.65 3.14 -9.22
N SER A 120 -0.73 4.45 -8.95
CA SER A 120 -0.74 5.48 -10.00
C SER A 120 0.54 5.53 -10.84
N GLN A 121 1.62 4.92 -10.35
CA GLN A 121 2.94 4.90 -10.99
C GLN A 121 3.44 3.48 -11.30
N GLY A 122 2.63 2.45 -11.07
CA GLY A 122 2.98 1.06 -11.36
C GLY A 122 4.13 0.51 -10.49
N LEU A 123 4.32 1.04 -9.28
CA LEU A 123 5.39 0.65 -8.37
C LEU A 123 5.09 -0.70 -7.70
N GLN A 124 5.21 -1.81 -8.45
CA GLN A 124 4.80 -3.14 -8.01
C GLN A 124 5.51 -3.59 -6.71
N GLU A 125 6.78 -3.25 -6.52
CA GLU A 125 7.51 -3.57 -5.29
C GLU A 125 6.88 -2.88 -4.06
N GLN A 126 6.59 -1.57 -4.15
CA GLN A 126 5.94 -0.81 -3.08
C GLN A 126 4.50 -1.27 -2.85
N ILE A 127 3.75 -1.57 -3.91
CA ILE A 127 2.39 -2.17 -3.81
C ILE A 127 2.47 -3.49 -3.03
N GLY A 128 3.39 -4.38 -3.41
CA GLY A 128 3.63 -5.66 -2.75
C GLY A 128 4.01 -5.48 -1.29
N TYR A 129 4.92 -4.57 -0.99
CA TYR A 129 5.33 -4.25 0.37
C TYR A 129 4.14 -3.76 1.23
N TYR A 130 3.34 -2.81 0.73
CA TYR A 130 2.20 -2.29 1.48
C TYR A 130 1.13 -3.37 1.73
N VAL A 131 0.75 -4.14 0.73
CA VAL A 131 -0.31 -5.16 0.88
C VAL A 131 0.19 -6.36 1.69
N LEU A 132 1.35 -6.90 1.37
CA LEU A 132 1.83 -8.16 1.95
C LEU A 132 2.47 -7.97 3.32
N CYS A 133 3.12 -6.84 3.57
CA CYS A 133 3.96 -6.65 4.75
C CYS A 133 3.36 -5.64 5.72
N ARG A 134 2.65 -4.62 5.21
CA ARG A 134 1.94 -3.63 6.03
C ARG A 134 0.45 -3.96 6.18
N ASN A 135 0.00 -5.10 5.65
CA ASN A 135 -1.38 -5.59 5.69
C ASN A 135 -2.40 -4.54 5.22
N VAL A 136 -2.03 -3.70 4.26
CA VAL A 136 -2.96 -2.74 3.67
C VAL A 136 -4.02 -3.48 2.85
N PRO A 137 -5.32 -3.23 3.08
CA PRO A 137 -6.37 -3.75 2.21
C PRO A 137 -6.14 -3.29 0.77
N VAL A 138 -6.04 -4.24 -0.16
CA VAL A 138 -5.73 -3.95 -1.57
C VAL A 138 -6.83 -3.13 -2.27
N ASP A 139 -8.09 -3.29 -1.84
CA ASP A 139 -9.25 -2.50 -2.29
C ASP A 139 -9.55 -1.32 -1.34
N VAL A 140 -8.54 -0.80 -0.62
CA VAL A 140 -8.70 0.43 0.18
C VAL A 140 -9.29 1.53 -0.68
N ARG A 141 -10.21 2.32 -0.10
CA ARG A 141 -10.89 3.39 -0.80
C ARG A 141 -10.37 4.74 -0.34
N ASP A 142 -10.20 5.66 -1.27
CA ASP A 142 -9.99 7.07 -0.96
C ASP A 142 -11.33 7.76 -0.57
N GLU A 143 -11.29 9.05 -0.32
CA GLU A 143 -12.42 9.90 0.05
C GLU A 143 -13.51 9.96 -1.03
N THR A 144 -13.15 9.70 -2.29
CA THR A 144 -14.07 9.62 -3.42
C THR A 144 -14.52 8.18 -3.73
N LEU A 145 -14.20 7.26 -2.81
CA LEU A 145 -14.47 5.82 -2.91
C LEU A 145 -13.72 5.11 -4.04
N LEU A 146 -12.69 5.73 -4.60
CA LEU A 146 -11.86 5.13 -5.64
C LEU A 146 -10.79 4.23 -5.01
N THR A 147 -10.42 3.20 -5.77
CA THR A 147 -9.50 2.13 -5.35
C THR A 147 -8.16 2.27 -6.05
N PRO A 148 -7.08 1.59 -5.60
CA PRO A 148 -5.79 1.60 -6.28
C PRO A 148 -5.86 1.21 -7.76
N ILE A 149 -6.78 0.32 -8.15
CA ILE A 149 -7.03 -0.02 -9.56
C ILE A 149 -7.42 1.21 -10.39
N MET A 150 -8.25 2.11 -9.86
CA MET A 150 -8.66 3.34 -10.57
C MET A 150 -7.48 4.27 -10.85
N TYR A 151 -6.52 4.31 -9.93
CA TYR A 151 -5.28 5.05 -10.11
C TYR A 151 -4.37 4.36 -11.14
N ALA A 152 -4.22 3.03 -11.08
CA ALA A 152 -3.42 2.26 -12.03
C ALA A 152 -3.94 2.36 -13.48
N MET A 153 -5.25 2.54 -13.68
CA MET A 153 -5.82 2.80 -15.01
C MET A 153 -5.32 4.09 -15.66
N GLY A 154 -4.64 4.97 -14.93
CA GLY A 154 -4.05 6.19 -15.47
C GLY A 154 -2.77 5.96 -16.25
N LEU A 155 -2.09 4.83 -16.03
CA LEU A 155 -0.82 4.48 -16.67
C LEU A 155 -1.00 4.14 -18.15
N ASP A 156 0.00 4.36 -18.99
CA ASP A 156 -0.06 3.90 -20.38
C ASP A 156 0.02 2.37 -20.50
N SER A 157 -0.49 1.83 -21.61
CA SER A 157 -0.31 0.41 -21.94
C SER A 157 1.17 0.11 -22.19
N PRO A 158 1.72 -1.04 -21.72
CA PRO A 158 1.03 -2.13 -21.02
C PRO A 158 1.02 -2.00 -19.48
N HIS A 159 1.57 -0.91 -18.93
CA HIS A 159 1.81 -0.74 -17.51
C HIS A 159 0.52 -0.68 -16.67
N ASP A 160 -0.57 -0.15 -17.23
CA ASP A 160 -1.89 -0.22 -16.59
C ASP A 160 -2.31 -1.65 -16.31
N TRP A 161 -2.31 -2.51 -17.34
CA TRP A 161 -2.70 -3.90 -17.20
C TRP A 161 -1.77 -4.68 -16.29
N ASP A 162 -0.46 -4.49 -16.40
CA ASP A 162 0.50 -5.20 -15.55
C ASP A 162 0.30 -4.86 -14.07
N THR A 163 0.08 -3.59 -13.76
CA THR A 163 -0.20 -3.12 -12.40
C THR A 163 -1.53 -3.65 -11.88
N ILE A 164 -2.59 -3.59 -12.69
CA ILE A 164 -3.92 -4.07 -12.30
C ILE A 164 -3.91 -5.60 -12.10
N LYS A 165 -3.26 -6.34 -13.00
CA LYS A 165 -3.08 -7.78 -12.88
C LYS A 165 -2.30 -8.14 -11.61
N TYR A 166 -1.31 -7.33 -11.23
CA TYR A 166 -0.59 -7.50 -9.98
C TYR A 166 -1.49 -7.25 -8.76
N LEU A 167 -2.30 -6.18 -8.76
CA LEU A 167 -3.29 -5.93 -7.70
C LEU A 167 -4.32 -7.06 -7.58
N PHE A 168 -4.78 -7.65 -8.69
CA PHE A 168 -5.64 -8.84 -8.65
C PHE A 168 -4.96 -10.05 -8.01
N LYS A 169 -3.69 -10.31 -8.33
CA LYS A 169 -2.91 -11.37 -7.67
C LYS A 169 -2.78 -11.17 -6.15
N LEU A 170 -2.81 -9.90 -5.71
CA LEU A 170 -2.79 -9.51 -4.31
C LEU A 170 -4.17 -9.52 -3.64
N GLY A 171 -5.22 -9.89 -4.38
CA GLY A 171 -6.57 -10.09 -3.86
C GLY A 171 -7.57 -8.97 -4.16
N ALA A 172 -7.23 -8.00 -5.02
CA ALA A 172 -8.17 -6.96 -5.43
C ALA A 172 -9.36 -7.58 -6.17
N SER A 173 -10.55 -7.07 -5.90
CA SER A 173 -11.78 -7.60 -6.49
C SER A 173 -11.92 -7.17 -7.96
N PRO A 174 -11.96 -8.10 -8.94
CA PRO A 174 -12.13 -7.76 -10.35
C PRO A 174 -13.55 -7.29 -10.68
N VAL A 175 -14.50 -7.52 -9.78
CA VAL A 175 -15.93 -7.19 -9.94
C VAL A 175 -16.36 -5.99 -9.11
N ALA A 176 -15.44 -5.31 -8.43
CA ALA A 176 -15.75 -4.10 -7.69
C ALA A 176 -16.42 -3.06 -8.60
N LYS A 177 -17.45 -2.42 -8.05
CA LYS A 177 -18.12 -1.28 -8.67
C LYS A 177 -17.43 0.00 -8.18
N VAL A 178 -17.27 0.94 -9.10
CA VAL A 178 -16.61 2.21 -8.87
C VAL A 178 -17.61 3.22 -8.33
N CYS A 179 -17.30 3.76 -7.14
CA CYS A 179 -18.19 4.66 -6.40
C CYS A 179 -19.61 4.07 -6.21
N ASP A 180 -20.58 4.92 -5.89
CA ASP A 180 -22.00 4.56 -5.80
C ASP A 180 -22.68 4.49 -7.18
N SER A 181 -21.97 4.92 -8.23
CA SER A 181 -22.46 4.96 -9.63
C SER A 181 -22.74 3.58 -10.23
N GLY A 182 -22.10 2.53 -9.68
CA GLY A 182 -22.30 1.16 -10.09
C GLY A 182 -21.52 0.73 -11.35
N TYR A 183 -20.70 1.60 -11.94
CA TYR A 183 -19.89 1.26 -13.12
C TYR A 183 -18.78 0.26 -12.78
N THR A 184 -18.49 -0.63 -13.74
CA THR A 184 -17.40 -1.59 -13.65
C THR A 184 -16.08 -1.00 -14.14
N TYR A 185 -14.96 -1.56 -13.70
CA TYR A 185 -13.62 -1.22 -14.22
C TYR A 185 -13.54 -1.24 -15.75
N ALA A 186 -14.14 -2.22 -16.42
CA ALA A 186 -14.13 -2.27 -17.88
C ALA A 186 -14.86 -1.08 -18.53
N GLN A 187 -16.01 -0.67 -17.99
CA GLN A 187 -16.73 0.51 -18.48
C GLN A 187 -15.92 1.80 -18.30
N ILE A 188 -15.23 1.94 -17.17
CA ILE A 188 -14.31 3.05 -16.90
C ILE A 188 -13.15 3.05 -17.91
N ALA A 189 -12.52 1.90 -18.16
CA ALA A 189 -11.43 1.78 -19.11
C ALA A 189 -11.86 2.18 -20.54
N ARG A 190 -13.04 1.76 -21.00
CA ARG A 190 -13.59 2.20 -22.30
C ARG A 190 -13.79 3.70 -22.36
N LYS A 191 -14.27 4.32 -21.28
CA LYS A 191 -14.46 5.78 -21.22
C LYS A 191 -13.16 6.55 -21.27
N ARG A 192 -12.04 5.93 -20.89
CA ARG A 192 -10.68 6.44 -21.10
C ARG A 192 -10.11 6.16 -22.50
N GLY A 193 -10.89 5.55 -23.39
CA GLY A 193 -10.42 5.13 -24.72
C GLY A 193 -9.54 3.87 -24.70
N LYS A 194 -9.51 3.12 -23.59
CA LYS A 194 -8.63 1.96 -23.41
C LYS A 194 -9.36 0.64 -23.65
N GLU A 195 -9.71 0.38 -24.91
CA GLU A 195 -10.53 -0.78 -25.29
C GLU A 195 -9.84 -2.12 -24.98
N GLU A 196 -8.54 -2.24 -25.24
CA GLU A 196 -7.78 -3.46 -24.95
C GLU A 196 -7.77 -3.78 -23.44
N LEU A 197 -7.58 -2.75 -22.60
CA LEU A 197 -7.63 -2.89 -21.15
C LEU A 197 -9.04 -3.32 -20.70
N ALA A 198 -10.09 -2.72 -21.27
CA ALA A 198 -11.47 -3.08 -20.96
C ALA A 198 -11.75 -4.56 -21.28
N GLN A 199 -11.30 -5.05 -22.43
CA GLN A 199 -11.45 -6.45 -22.82
C GLN A 199 -10.69 -7.40 -21.87
N LYS A 200 -9.47 -7.05 -21.46
CA LYS A 200 -8.69 -7.81 -20.47
C LYS A 200 -9.42 -7.88 -19.12
N LEU A 201 -9.98 -6.77 -18.65
CA LEU A 201 -10.75 -6.69 -17.39
C LEU A 201 -12.01 -7.57 -17.42
N GLU A 202 -12.74 -7.58 -18.53
CA GLU A 202 -13.92 -8.45 -18.69
C GLU A 202 -13.54 -9.92 -18.71
N THR A 203 -12.45 -10.26 -19.42
CA THR A 203 -11.97 -11.63 -19.53
C THR A 203 -11.41 -12.15 -18.20
N TYR A 204 -10.76 -11.28 -17.40
CA TYR A 204 -10.17 -11.66 -16.12
C TYR A 204 -11.22 -12.09 -15.08
N LYS A 205 -12.41 -11.47 -15.09
CA LYS A 205 -13.54 -11.85 -14.25
C LYS A 205 -13.94 -13.33 -14.39
N ALA A 206 -13.64 -13.93 -15.54
CA ALA A 206 -13.97 -15.33 -15.81
C ALA A 206 -12.96 -16.34 -15.25
N ARG A 207 -11.83 -15.92 -14.66
CA ARG A 207 -10.69 -16.84 -14.42
C ARG A 207 -10.28 -17.16 -12.99
N VAL A 208 -10.31 -16.28 -11.98
CA VAL A 208 -9.70 -16.63 -10.67
C VAL A 208 -10.28 -15.80 -9.52
N GLY A 209 -10.72 -16.47 -8.44
CA GLY A 209 -10.98 -15.85 -7.14
C GLY A 209 -9.68 -15.53 -6.38
N PRO A 210 -9.67 -14.63 -5.39
CA PRO A 210 -8.44 -14.21 -4.73
C PRO A 210 -7.73 -15.40 -4.05
N LEU A 211 -6.41 -15.52 -4.26
CA LEU A 211 -5.55 -16.33 -3.38
C LEU A 211 -5.54 -15.66 -2.01
N CYS A 212 -6.29 -16.20 -1.05
CA CYS A 212 -6.26 -15.72 0.32
C CYS A 212 -4.94 -16.14 0.98
N LYS A 213 -4.05 -15.18 1.23
CA LYS A 213 -2.82 -15.37 2.02
C LYS A 213 -3.19 -15.77 3.44
N LYS A 214 -2.77 -16.95 3.91
CA LYS A 214 -3.08 -17.42 5.28
C LYS A 214 -1.90 -17.43 6.23
N SER A 215 -0.66 -17.66 5.77
CA SER A 215 0.52 -17.64 6.65
C SER A 215 1.84 -17.75 5.88
N VAL A 216 2.85 -17.01 6.32
CA VAL A 216 4.28 -17.29 6.04
C VAL A 216 4.78 -18.24 7.13
N TYR A 217 5.46 -19.33 6.77
CA TYR A 217 6.14 -20.18 7.74
C TYR A 217 7.56 -20.54 7.31
N CYS A 218 8.46 -20.61 8.30
CA CYS A 218 9.83 -21.04 8.12
C CYS A 218 9.87 -22.56 8.00
N VAL A 219 10.44 -23.09 6.91
CA VAL A 219 10.58 -24.54 6.73
C VAL A 219 11.90 -24.99 7.35
N GLU A 220 11.81 -25.98 8.24
CA GLU A 220 12.83 -26.40 9.19
C GLU A 220 14.29 -26.42 8.69
N TRP A 221 15.18 -25.97 9.58
CA TRP A 221 16.63 -26.18 9.54
C TRP A 221 16.97 -27.67 9.68
N LYS A 222 17.00 -28.43 8.58
CA LYS A 222 17.43 -29.84 8.65
C LYS A 222 18.95 -30.01 8.78
N ASN A 223 19.79 -29.01 8.42
CA ASN A 223 21.23 -29.10 8.68
C ASN A 223 21.95 -27.74 8.56
N PRO A 224 22.40 -27.11 9.67
CA PRO A 224 23.11 -25.83 9.67
C PRO A 224 24.43 -25.81 8.89
N LYS A 225 25.01 -26.99 8.62
CA LYS A 225 26.33 -27.11 7.98
C LYS A 225 26.29 -27.11 6.45
N LYS A 226 25.10 -27.17 5.83
CA LYS A 226 24.97 -27.36 4.37
C LYS A 226 24.31 -26.20 3.62
N TYR A 227 23.64 -25.27 4.31
CA TYR A 227 22.91 -24.18 3.69
C TYR A 227 23.14 -22.88 4.46
N THR A 228 23.63 -21.84 3.77
CA THR A 228 23.84 -20.49 4.30
C THR A 228 22.58 -19.62 4.25
N ILE A 229 21.50 -20.09 3.61
CA ILE A 229 20.25 -19.34 3.38
C ILE A 229 19.03 -20.19 3.83
N PRO A 230 18.12 -19.70 4.69
CA PRO A 230 16.91 -20.37 5.15
C PRO A 230 15.90 -20.43 4.01
N ARG A 231 15.12 -21.50 4.00
CA ARG A 231 14.01 -21.67 3.07
C ARG A 231 12.75 -21.08 3.70
N ILE A 232 12.27 -20.00 3.12
CA ILE A 232 10.99 -19.39 3.50
C ILE A 232 9.89 -20.03 2.65
N GLY A 233 8.87 -20.58 3.30
CA GLY A 233 7.67 -21.09 2.63
C GLY A 233 6.53 -20.10 2.78
N VAL A 234 5.87 -19.76 1.67
CA VAL A 234 4.63 -18.97 1.68
C VAL A 234 3.49 -19.91 1.31
N ARG A 235 2.48 -20.04 2.18
CA ARG A 235 1.29 -20.84 1.88
C ARG A 235 0.14 -19.94 1.46
N TYR A 236 -0.31 -20.16 0.23
CA TYR A 236 -1.53 -19.59 -0.31
C TYR A 236 -2.67 -20.60 -0.12
N THR A 237 -3.86 -20.12 0.25
CA THR A 237 -5.07 -20.95 0.24
C THR A 237 -6.10 -20.33 -0.69
N HIS A 238 -6.69 -21.15 -1.56
CA HIS A 238 -7.80 -20.73 -2.41
C HIS A 238 -9.13 -20.97 -1.68
N PRO A 239 -10.06 -20.00 -1.63
CA PRO A 239 -11.31 -20.14 -0.87
C PRO A 239 -12.26 -21.23 -1.41
N GLU A 240 -12.19 -21.56 -2.70
CA GLU A 240 -13.00 -22.65 -3.29
C GLU A 240 -12.41 -24.05 -3.04
N PHE A 241 -11.13 -24.15 -2.67
CA PHE A 241 -10.43 -25.41 -2.45
C PHE A 241 -9.64 -25.38 -1.13
N PRO A 242 -10.32 -25.23 0.03
CA PRO A 242 -9.65 -25.10 1.32
C PRO A 242 -8.85 -26.35 1.73
N ASN A 243 -9.10 -27.49 1.06
CA ASN A 243 -8.56 -28.81 1.39
C ASN A 243 -7.88 -29.52 0.21
N GLU A 244 -7.69 -28.87 -0.94
CA GLU A 244 -6.82 -29.45 -1.97
C GLU A 244 -5.38 -29.31 -1.48
N HIS A 245 -4.76 -30.44 -1.15
CA HIS A 245 -3.33 -30.56 -0.93
C HIS A 245 -2.62 -30.29 -2.27
N TRP A 246 -2.39 -29.01 -2.57
CA TRP A 246 -1.29 -28.65 -3.43
C TRP A 246 -0.04 -29.13 -2.71
N ASP A 247 0.60 -30.17 -3.26
CA ASP A 247 1.83 -30.72 -2.71
C ASP A 247 2.78 -29.58 -2.30
N ASP A 248 3.21 -29.60 -1.04
CA ASP A 248 4.04 -28.63 -0.30
C ASP A 248 5.47 -28.45 -0.92
N THR A 249 5.59 -28.36 -2.25
CA THR A 249 6.88 -28.50 -2.96
C THR A 249 7.19 -27.53 -4.09
N SER A 250 6.44 -26.45 -4.31
CA SER A 250 6.97 -25.34 -5.13
C SER A 250 7.58 -24.27 -4.22
N TYR A 251 8.83 -24.51 -3.78
CA TYR A 251 9.65 -23.48 -3.15
C TYR A 251 10.22 -22.58 -4.24
N GLN A 252 9.75 -21.33 -4.37
CA GLN A 252 10.55 -20.32 -5.05
C GLN A 252 11.51 -19.70 -4.04
N LEU A 253 12.78 -20.08 -4.16
CA LEU A 253 13.88 -19.29 -3.61
C LEU A 253 13.87 -17.97 -4.37
N VAL A 254 13.64 -16.85 -3.68
CA VAL A 254 13.95 -15.52 -4.21
C VAL A 254 15.31 -15.14 -3.60
N PRO A 255 16.42 -15.31 -4.33
CA PRO A 255 17.72 -14.88 -3.85
C PRO A 255 17.78 -13.35 -3.87
N GLY A 256 18.18 -12.72 -2.77
CA GLY A 256 18.45 -11.28 -2.70
C GLY A 256 17.38 -10.42 -2.04
N ASP A 257 16.37 -11.02 -1.41
CA ASP A 257 15.38 -10.27 -0.63
C ASP A 257 15.81 -10.22 0.85
N ASP A 258 16.73 -9.31 1.17
CA ASP A 258 17.24 -9.06 2.53
C ASP A 258 16.10 -8.79 3.52
N TYR A 259 14.95 -8.32 3.02
CA TYR A 259 13.77 -8.03 3.82
C TYR A 259 12.98 -9.30 4.21
N LEU A 260 12.77 -10.24 3.28
CA LEU A 260 12.19 -11.55 3.63
C LEU A 260 13.05 -12.28 4.68
N TRP A 261 14.37 -12.10 4.63
CA TRP A 261 15.30 -12.61 5.62
C TRP A 261 15.13 -11.96 7.00
N GLU A 262 15.03 -10.63 7.07
CA GLU A 262 14.79 -9.91 8.32
C GLU A 262 13.44 -10.25 8.95
N GLU A 263 12.38 -10.35 8.13
CA GLU A 263 11.03 -10.70 8.57
C GLU A 263 10.98 -12.15 9.10
N ALA A 264 11.60 -13.09 8.39
CA ALA A 264 11.72 -14.47 8.84
C ALA A 264 12.50 -14.58 10.16
N ASN A 265 13.56 -13.78 10.33
CA ASN A 265 14.31 -13.72 11.57
C ASN A 265 13.50 -13.12 12.73
N ARG A 266 12.71 -12.08 12.49
CA ARG A 266 11.83 -11.49 13.51
C ARG A 266 10.81 -12.52 13.99
N MET A 267 10.08 -13.15 13.07
CA MET A 267 9.08 -14.17 13.38
C MET A 267 9.68 -15.38 14.12
N TRP A 268 10.89 -15.82 13.74
CA TRP A 268 11.59 -16.89 14.45
C TRP A 268 11.92 -16.52 15.90
N ASN A 269 12.37 -15.29 16.14
CA ASN A 269 12.70 -14.82 17.48
C ASN A 269 11.44 -14.70 18.36
N GLU A 270 10.31 -14.26 17.81
CA GLU A 270 9.01 -14.22 18.48
C GLU A 270 8.51 -15.62 18.86
N GLU A 271 8.52 -16.58 17.92
CA GLU A 271 8.12 -17.97 18.19
C GLU A 271 9.06 -18.64 19.21
N ARG A 272 10.37 -18.34 19.18
CA ARG A 272 11.32 -18.82 20.18
C ARG A 272 11.05 -18.22 21.56
N ALA A 273 10.65 -16.95 21.63
CA ALA A 273 10.23 -16.31 22.88
C ALA A 273 8.95 -16.95 23.43
N LEU A 274 7.95 -17.23 22.58
CA LEU A 274 6.72 -17.93 22.96
C LEU A 274 7.00 -19.36 23.45
N ARG A 275 7.89 -20.10 22.79
CA ARG A 275 8.31 -21.45 23.24
C ARG A 275 9.01 -21.40 24.60
N ARG A 276 9.86 -20.39 24.84
CA ARG A 276 10.51 -20.18 26.15
C ARG A 276 9.49 -19.84 27.23
N LEU A 277 8.52 -18.99 26.91
CA LEU A 277 7.42 -18.63 27.81
C LEU A 277 6.58 -19.85 28.17
N ARG A 278 6.17 -20.65 27.17
CA ARG A 278 5.42 -21.91 27.37
C ARG A 278 6.21 -22.91 28.24
N LYS A 279 7.53 -23.01 28.05
CA LYS A 279 8.39 -23.86 28.89
C LYS A 279 8.48 -23.36 30.34
N ARG A 280 8.52 -22.04 30.56
CA ARG A 280 8.51 -21.44 31.91
C ARG A 280 7.18 -21.67 32.60
N LEU A 281 6.05 -21.41 31.92
CA LEU A 281 4.70 -21.66 32.44
C LEU A 281 4.49 -23.14 32.82
N ARG A 282 5.01 -24.08 32.02
CA ARG A 282 4.96 -25.52 32.36
C ARG A 282 5.83 -25.92 33.55
N ARG A 283 6.87 -25.14 33.88
CA ARG A 283 7.72 -25.38 35.05
C ARG A 283 7.09 -24.82 36.32
N THR A 284 6.48 -23.64 36.26
CA THR A 284 5.75 -23.03 37.39
C THR A 284 4.51 -23.85 37.77
N CYS A 285 3.76 -24.38 36.80
CA CYS A 285 2.64 -25.30 37.08
C CYS A 285 3.06 -26.66 37.66
N LYS A 286 4.37 -26.99 37.66
CA LYS A 286 4.90 -28.24 38.22
C LYS A 286 5.52 -28.05 39.61
N SER A 287 5.76 -26.82 40.04
CA SER A 287 6.30 -26.50 41.38
C SER A 287 5.23 -26.24 42.44
N ASP A 288 3.95 -26.15 42.03
CA ASP A 288 2.78 -25.98 42.92
C ASP A 288 2.00 -27.30 43.12
N LYS A 289 2.66 -28.45 42.96
CA LYS A 289 2.17 -29.79 43.31
C LYS A 289 3.20 -30.48 44.17
#